data_AF-G3AMI1-F1
#
_entry.id   AF-G3AMI1-F1
#
_cell.length_a   1.000
_cell.length_b   1.000
_cell.length_c   1.000
_cell.angle_alpha   90.00
_cell.angle_beta   90.00
_cell.angle_gamma   90.00
#
_symmetry.space_group_name_H-M   'P 1'
#
loop_
_entity.id
_entity.type
_entity.pdbx_description
1 polymer ?
#
loop_
_entity_poly.entity_id
_entity_poly.type
_entity_poly.pdbx_seq_one_letter_code
_entity_poly.pdbx_strand_id
1 'polypeptide(L)' 'MAAGHFVKYVRHAGAAAPHVSPAIRWTAKLSGAAMWFWILYRVKEDGPVMFGWKLPHEHH' A
#
# COMPACT_ATOMS: atom_id res chain seq x y z
N MET A 1 -34.77 15.25 15.65
CA MET A 1 -33.91 14.17 16.16
C MET A 1 -32.44 14.60 16.06
N ALA A 2 -31.93 15.35 17.04
CA ALA A 2 -30.60 16.01 16.99
C ALA A 2 -29.65 15.59 18.14
N ALA A 3 -29.98 14.54 18.90
CA ALA A 3 -29.26 14.16 20.12
C ALA A 3 -28.09 13.17 19.90
N GLY A 4 -27.89 12.64 18.69
CA GLY A 4 -26.94 11.54 18.44
C GLY A 4 -25.46 11.93 18.27
N HIS A 5 -25.14 13.22 18.09
CA HIS A 5 -23.77 13.66 17.81
C HIS A 5 -22.90 13.85 19.07
N PHE A 6 -23.52 14.12 20.23
CA PHE A 6 -22.77 14.38 21.46
C PHE A 6 -22.15 13.11 22.06
N VAL A 7 -22.77 11.94 21.82
CA VAL A 7 -22.26 10.62 22.25
C VAL A 7 -21.02 10.19 21.46
N LYS A 8 -20.77 10.76 20.27
CA LYS A 8 -19.62 10.36 19.44
C LYS A 8 -18.29 10.94 19.93
N TYR A 9 -18.32 11.96 20.77
CA TYR A 9 -17.13 12.63 21.29
C TYR A 9 -16.98 12.39 22.80
N VAL A 10 -16.86 11.12 23.18
CA VAL A 10 -16.55 10.76 24.57
C VAL A 10 -15.09 11.06 24.85
N ARG A 11 -14.82 11.99 25.79
CA ARG A 11 -13.46 12.23 26.29
C ARG A 11 -12.94 10.95 26.93
N HIS A 12 -11.72 10.55 26.58
CA HIS A 12 -11.03 9.32 27.06
C HIS A 12 -11.58 7.99 26.56
N ALA A 13 -12.46 7.98 25.55
CA ALA A 13 -12.76 6.77 24.78
C ALA A 13 -11.71 6.55 23.67
N GLY A 14 -11.54 5.30 23.23
CA GLY A 14 -10.70 4.98 22.08
C GLY A 14 -11.18 5.73 20.83
N ALA A 15 -10.23 6.21 20.01
CA ALA A 15 -10.56 6.95 18.80
C ALA A 15 -11.45 6.10 17.87
N ALA A 16 -12.59 6.67 17.46
CA ALA A 16 -13.48 6.02 16.50
C ALA A 16 -12.77 5.83 15.15
N ALA A 17 -13.12 4.75 14.44
CA ALA A 17 -12.58 4.49 13.11
C ALA A 17 -12.90 5.67 12.15
N PRO A 18 -11.91 6.19 11.41
CA PRO A 18 -12.14 7.32 10.52
C PRO A 18 -13.03 6.90 9.35
N HIS A 19 -13.95 7.79 8.96
CA HIS A 19 -14.69 7.63 7.73
C HIS A 19 -13.79 7.99 6.55
N VAL A 20 -13.39 6.98 5.78
CA VAL A 20 -12.58 7.14 4.58
C VAL A 20 -13.44 6.84 3.36
N SER A 21 -13.39 7.71 2.35
CA SER A 21 -14.14 7.48 1.12
C SER A 21 -13.65 6.18 0.44
N PRO A 22 -14.55 5.39 -0.17
CA PRO A 22 -14.18 4.16 -0.87
C PRO A 22 -13.13 4.42 -1.96
N ALA A 23 -13.20 5.56 -2.64
CA ALA A 23 -12.24 5.97 -3.67
C ALA A 23 -10.82 6.02 -3.11
N ILE A 24 -10.59 6.73 -1.99
CA ILE A 24 -9.26 6.83 -1.36
C ILE A 24 -8.76 5.43 -0.96
N ARG A 25 -9.64 4.60 -0.39
CA ARG A 25 -9.29 3.23 0.02
C ARG A 25 -8.82 2.37 -1.15
N TRP A 26 -9.49 2.47 -2.30
CA TRP A 26 -9.13 1.69 -3.49
C TRP A 26 -7.90 2.25 -4.19
N THR A 27 -7.77 3.57 -4.32
CA THR A 27 -6.58 4.18 -4.92
C THR A 27 -5.32 3.85 -4.11
N ALA A 28 -5.39 3.89 -2.77
CA ALA A 28 -4.26 3.51 -1.91
C ALA A 28 -3.89 2.02 -2.06
N LYS A 29 -4.87 1.14 -2.25
CA LYS A 29 -4.60 -0.28 -2.52
C LYS A 29 -3.98 -0.51 -3.89
N LEU A 30 -4.49 0.17 -4.92
CA LEU A 30 -3.98 0.06 -6.28
C LEU A 30 -2.54 0.59 -6.38
N SER A 31 -2.23 1.71 -5.74
CA SER A 31 -0.86 2.24 -5.71
C SER A 31 0.11 1.31 -4.98
N GLY A 32 -0.30 0.75 -3.83
CA GLY A 32 0.50 -0.25 -3.11
C GLY A 32 0.70 -1.53 -3.92
N ALA A 33 -0.35 -2.01 -4.60
CA ALA A 33 -0.27 -3.17 -5.47
C ALA A 33 0.65 -2.90 -6.68
N ALA A 34 0.57 -1.71 -7.29
CA ALA A 34 1.44 -1.32 -8.40
C ALA A 34 2.92 -1.27 -7.98
N MET A 35 3.22 -0.76 -6.77
CA MET A 35 4.58 -0.77 -6.22
C MET A 35 5.13 -2.19 -6.12
N TRP A 36 4.40 -3.10 -5.47
CA TRP A 36 4.84 -4.48 -5.30
C TRP A 36 4.89 -5.26 -6.62
N PHE A 37 3.93 -5.02 -7.50
CA PHE A 37 3.94 -5.56 -8.86
C PHE A 37 5.24 -5.18 -9.58
N TRP A 38 5.64 -3.91 -9.52
CA TRP A 38 6.87 -3.44 -10.15
C TRP A 38 8.12 -4.10 -9.57
N ILE A 39 8.19 -4.23 -8.25
CA ILE A 39 9.32 -4.92 -7.59
C ILE A 39 9.42 -6.36 -8.06
N LEU A 40 8.31 -7.12 -8.05
CA LEU A 40 8.31 -8.52 -8.46
C LEU A 40 8.58 -8.68 -9.96
N TYR A 41 8.08 -7.76 -10.77
CA TYR A 41 8.38 -7.69 -12.20
C TYR A 41 9.88 -7.50 -12.45
N ARG A 42 10.51 -6.53 -11.78
CA ARG A 42 11.96 -6.31 -11.87
C ARG A 42 12.77 -7.47 -11.31
N VAL A 43 12.36 -8.08 -10.20
CA VAL A 43 13.03 -9.28 -9.66
C VAL A 43 12.94 -10.46 -10.65
N LYS A 44 11.88 -10.57 -11.44
CA LYS A 44 11.77 -11.61 -12.48
C LYS A 44 12.70 -11.34 -13.66
N GLU A 45 12.77 -10.10 -14.14
CA GLU A 45 13.57 -9.73 -15.31
C GLU A 45 15.06 -9.60 -14.98
N ASP A 46 15.39 -8.87 -13.92
CA ASP A 46 16.75 -8.59 -13.47
C ASP A 46 17.24 -9.65 -12.47
N GLY A 47 16.43 -10.66 -12.14
CA GLY A 47 16.72 -11.70 -11.14
C GLY A 47 18.12 -12.33 -11.26
N PRO A 48 18.57 -12.77 -12.45
CA PRO A 48 19.90 -13.35 -12.60
C PRO A 48 21.04 -12.38 -12.26
N VAL A 49 20.85 -11.08 -12.51
CA VAL A 49 21.84 -10.03 -12.20
C VAL A 49 21.75 -9.62 -10.73
N MET A 50 20.54 -9.46 -10.20
CA MET A 50 20.29 -9.10 -8.80
C MET A 50 20.72 -10.19 -7.81
N PHE A 51 20.58 -11.46 -8.17
CA PHE A 51 20.99 -12.61 -7.35
C PHE A 51 22.43 -13.08 -7.62
N GLY A 52 23.21 -12.33 -8.42
CA GLY A 52 24.63 -12.59 -8.66
C GLY A 52 24.92 -13.86 -9.46
N TRP A 53 23.92 -14.39 -10.18
CA TRP A 53 24.06 -15.56 -11.04
C TRP A 53 24.62 -15.21 -12.42
N LYS A 54 24.67 -13.92 -12.78
CA LYS A 54 25.32 -13.39 -13.99
C LYS A 54 26.03 -12.07 -13.68
N LEU A 55 27.25 -11.87 -14.21
CA LEU A 55 27.90 -10.55 -14.14
C LEU A 55 27.19 -9.58 -15.10
N PRO A 56 27.03 -8.29 -14.72
CA PRO A 56 26.32 -7.29 -15.52
C PRO A 56 26.89 -7.02 -16.93
N HIS A 57 28.05 -7.61 -17.27
CA HIS A 57 28.76 -7.43 -18.54
C HIS A 57 28.90 -8.69 -19.39
N GLU A 58 28.24 -9.81 -19.07
CA GLU A 58 28.35 -11.07 -19.85
C GLU A 58 27.44 -11.13 -21.09
N HIS A 59 26.96 -9.97 -21.54
CA HIS A 59 26.14 -9.85 -22.76
C HIS A 59 26.97 -9.62 -24.03
N HIS A 60 28.24 -10.06 -24.06
CA HIS A 60 29.10 -10.05 -25.26
C HIS A 60 29.21 -11.44 -25.89
#